data_AF-A0A916W2H8-F1
#
_entry.id   AF-A0A916W2H8-F1
#
_cell.length_a   1.000
_cell.length_b   1.000
_cell.length_c   1.000
_cell.angle_alpha   90.00
_cell.angle_beta   90.00
_cell.angle_gamma   90.00
#
_symmetry.space_group_name_H-M   'P 1'
#
loop_
_entity.id
_entity.type
_entity.pdbx_description
1 polymer ?
#
loop_
_entity_poly.entity_id
_entity_poly.type
_entity_poly.pdbx_seq_one_letter_code
_entity_poly.pdbx_strand_id
1 'polypeptide(L)'
;MDIVDHIEKMILDGSCGFFDKFDVEDLHVTIRIARDFNSFLEKFGENPPTDEIVYVSDTVRSGMDQFFSLAQVCGFIETEDEKWSFDQHLSWNYGALRLEFLDTFERLHESLDVNVVQRLTWLLTLTHLELVFLAKHFPSAMLSGISEGSRRPSEPA
;
A
#
# COMPACT_ATOMS: atom_id res chain seq x y z
N MET A 1 -11.02 -1.93 -20.09
CA MET A 1 -11.28 -1.21 -18.83
C MET A 1 -9.99 -1.31 -18.05
N ASP A 2 -9.48 -0.21 -17.51
CA ASP A 2 -8.29 -0.25 -16.65
C ASP A 2 -8.58 -1.08 -15.39
N ILE A 3 -7.56 -1.72 -14.82
CA ILE A 3 -7.73 -2.55 -13.60
C ILE A 3 -8.21 -1.72 -12.42
N VAL A 4 -7.76 -0.46 -12.31
CA VAL A 4 -8.19 0.49 -11.28
C VAL A 4 -9.67 0.78 -11.47
N ASP A 5 -10.08 1.18 -12.69
CA ASP A 5 -11.48 1.44 -13.03
C ASP A 5 -12.37 0.22 -12.78
N HIS A 6 -11.84 -0.99 -13.03
CA HIS A 6 -12.57 -2.23 -12.80
C HIS A 6 -12.86 -2.45 -11.31
N ILE A 7 -11.82 -2.43 -10.48
CA ILE A 7 -11.91 -2.66 -9.03
C ILE A 7 -12.77 -1.57 -8.38
N GLU A 8 -12.54 -0.32 -8.77
CA GLU A 8 -13.30 0.84 -8.29
C GLU A 8 -14.79 0.65 -8.59
N LYS A 9 -15.14 0.32 -9.83
CA LYS A 9 -16.52 0.07 -10.21
C LYS A 9 -17.16 -1.05 -9.37
N MET A 10 -16.45 -2.16 -9.14
CA MET A 10 -16.99 -3.26 -8.34
C MET A 10 -17.26 -2.86 -6.88
N ILE A 11 -16.40 -2.01 -6.31
CA ILE A 11 -16.58 -1.50 -4.94
C ILE A 11 -17.71 -0.47 -4.91
N LEU A 12 -17.78 0.44 -5.87
CA LEU A 12 -18.84 1.46 -5.97
C LEU A 12 -20.22 0.82 -6.18
N ASP A 13 -20.35 -0.12 -7.13
CA ASP A 13 -21.60 -0.83 -7.40
C ASP A 13 -22.08 -1.62 -6.17
N GLY A 14 -21.14 -2.19 -5.39
CA GLY A 14 -21.44 -2.97 -4.19
C GLY A 14 -21.67 -2.14 -2.92
N SER A 15 -21.24 -0.87 -2.88
CA SER A 15 -21.30 0.01 -1.70
C SER A 15 -22.55 0.87 -1.63
N CYS A 16 -23.37 0.89 -2.69
CA CYS A 16 -24.65 1.60 -2.72
C CYS A 16 -25.53 1.20 -1.53
N GLY A 17 -25.72 2.13 -0.58
CA GLY A 17 -26.55 1.95 0.61
C GLY A 17 -25.84 1.40 1.86
N PHE A 18 -24.53 1.15 1.80
CA PHE A 18 -23.71 0.74 2.96
C PHE A 18 -22.94 1.89 3.60
N PHE A 19 -22.44 2.84 2.80
CA PHE A 19 -21.66 3.98 3.27
C PHE A 19 -22.32 5.28 2.82
N ASP A 20 -22.50 6.22 3.75
CA ASP A 20 -23.20 7.49 3.46
C ASP A 20 -22.35 8.44 2.59
N LYS A 21 -21.00 8.33 2.65
CA LYS A 21 -20.05 9.07 1.81
C LYS A 21 -18.74 8.30 1.63
N PHE A 22 -18.60 7.61 0.51
CA PHE A 22 -17.30 7.24 -0.01
C PHE A 22 -16.73 8.45 -0.76
N ASP A 23 -15.54 8.92 -0.40
CA ASP A 23 -14.81 9.78 -1.33
C ASP A 23 -14.25 8.89 -2.45
N VAL A 24 -14.77 9.08 -3.65
CA VAL A 24 -14.34 8.33 -4.83
C VAL A 24 -12.87 8.60 -5.12
N GLU A 25 -12.37 9.80 -4.79
CA GLU A 25 -10.96 10.15 -4.95
C GLU A 25 -10.07 9.32 -4.00
N ASP A 26 -10.47 9.17 -2.74
CA ASP A 26 -9.73 8.37 -1.75
C ASP A 26 -9.65 6.90 -2.16
N LEU A 27 -10.78 6.35 -2.64
CA LEU A 27 -10.82 4.99 -3.18
C LEU A 27 -9.91 4.85 -4.40
N HIS A 28 -10.03 5.77 -5.35
CA HIS A 28 -9.26 5.75 -6.59
C HIS A 28 -7.76 5.79 -6.32
N VAL A 29 -7.30 6.73 -5.48
CA VAL A 29 -5.89 6.85 -5.08
C VAL A 29 -5.43 5.58 -4.40
N THR A 30 -6.24 4.99 -3.52
CA THR A 30 -5.88 3.77 -2.80
C THR A 30 -5.66 2.59 -3.75
N ILE A 31 -6.58 2.37 -4.69
CA ILE A 31 -6.47 1.30 -5.68
C ILE A 31 -5.30 1.55 -6.63
N ARG A 32 -5.06 2.81 -7.04
CA ARG A 32 -3.93 3.16 -7.90
C ARG A 32 -2.60 2.80 -7.26
N ILE A 33 -2.42 3.14 -5.98
CA ILE A 33 -1.20 2.82 -5.25
C ILE A 33 -1.02 1.30 -5.12
N ALA A 34 -2.09 0.56 -4.81
CA ALA A 34 -2.05 -0.90 -4.78
C ALA A 34 -1.62 -1.52 -6.11
N ARG A 35 -2.13 -0.97 -7.22
CA ARG A 35 -1.75 -1.37 -8.58
C ARG A 35 -0.28 -1.06 -8.89
N ASP A 36 0.20 0.12 -8.50
CA ASP A 36 1.58 0.54 -8.74
C ASP A 36 2.55 -0.30 -7.89
N PHE A 37 2.18 -0.62 -6.65
CA PHE A 37 2.94 -1.52 -5.79
C PHE A 37 2.95 -2.96 -6.32
N ASN A 38 1.81 -3.47 -6.81
CA ASN A 38 1.74 -4.77 -7.51
C ASN A 38 2.74 -4.82 -8.66
N SER A 39 2.73 -3.79 -9.51
CA SER A 39 3.62 -3.68 -10.67
C SER A 39 5.10 -3.66 -10.26
N PHE A 40 5.43 -2.97 -9.17
CA PHE A 40 6.77 -2.97 -8.59
C PHE A 40 7.20 -4.38 -8.15
N LEU A 41 6.34 -5.09 -7.41
CA LEU A 41 6.61 -6.44 -6.91
C LEU A 41 6.76 -7.49 -8.02
N GLU A 42 5.97 -7.38 -9.09
CA GLU A 42 6.08 -8.23 -10.26
C GLU A 42 7.39 -7.98 -11.01
N LYS A 43 7.72 -6.70 -11.25
CA LYS A 43 8.87 -6.29 -12.06
C LYS A 43 10.20 -6.62 -11.40
N PHE A 44 10.32 -6.43 -10.09
CA PHE A 44 11.60 -6.46 -9.40
C PHE A 44 11.82 -7.71 -8.53
N GLY A 45 10.79 -8.54 -8.32
CA GLY A 45 10.93 -9.80 -7.62
C GLY A 45 11.38 -9.62 -6.17
N GLU A 46 12.40 -10.38 -5.75
CA GLU A 46 12.89 -10.37 -4.35
C GLU A 46 14.01 -9.35 -4.08
N ASN A 47 14.60 -8.75 -5.12
CA ASN A 47 15.78 -7.89 -4.98
C ASN A 47 15.62 -6.57 -5.76
N PRO A 48 14.69 -5.69 -5.36
CA PRO A 48 14.47 -4.41 -6.03
C PRO A 48 15.68 -3.46 -5.88
N PRO A 49 15.99 -2.68 -6.93
CA PRO A 49 16.95 -1.58 -6.84
C PRO A 49 16.57 -0.55 -5.78
N THR A 50 17.57 0.07 -5.14
CA THR A 50 17.35 1.04 -4.05
C THR A 50 16.52 2.24 -4.49
N ASP A 51 16.77 2.78 -5.68
CA ASP A 51 16.03 3.89 -6.27
C ASP A 51 14.55 3.56 -6.47
N GLU A 52 14.26 2.34 -6.89
CA GLU A 52 12.89 1.83 -7.06
C GLU A 52 12.20 1.61 -5.71
N ILE A 53 12.92 1.13 -4.69
CA ILE A 53 12.42 1.08 -3.30
C ILE A 53 12.04 2.48 -2.81
N VAL A 54 12.88 3.48 -3.05
CA VAL A 54 12.61 4.87 -2.65
C VAL A 54 11.38 5.41 -3.36
N TYR A 55 11.32 5.24 -4.68
CA TYR A 55 10.20 5.69 -5.50
C TYR A 55 8.87 5.10 -5.03
N VAL A 56 8.81 3.77 -4.83
CA VAL A 56 7.57 3.12 -4.40
C VAL A 56 7.21 3.47 -2.96
N SER A 57 8.20 3.64 -2.07
CA SER A 57 7.98 4.11 -0.70
C SER A 57 7.39 5.51 -0.66
N ASP A 58 7.89 6.42 -1.51
CA ASP A 58 7.34 7.77 -1.63
C ASP A 58 5.93 7.77 -2.22
N THR A 59 5.65 6.85 -3.14
CA THR A 59 4.31 6.64 -3.70
C THR A 59 3.32 6.20 -2.62
N VAL A 60 3.66 5.17 -1.85
CA VAL A 60 2.84 4.70 -0.70
C VAL A 60 2.64 5.83 0.31
N ARG A 61 3.71 6.53 0.68
CA ARG A 61 3.67 7.65 1.63
C ARG A 61 2.74 8.77 1.15
N SER A 62 2.67 9.02 -0.16
CA SER A 62 1.80 10.06 -0.72
C SER A 62 0.30 9.77 -0.61
N GLY A 63 -0.10 8.51 -0.43
CA GLY A 63 -1.50 8.09 -0.30
C GLY A 63 -2.00 7.88 1.13
N MET A 64 -1.16 8.14 2.13
CA MET A 64 -1.49 7.81 3.53
C MET A 64 -2.77 8.50 4.02
N ASP A 65 -3.00 9.75 3.63
CA ASP A 65 -4.20 10.48 4.05
C ASP A 65 -5.47 9.83 3.49
N GLN A 66 -5.45 9.43 2.20
CA GLN A 66 -6.54 8.72 1.54
C GLN A 66 -6.79 7.36 2.18
N PHE A 67 -5.73 6.63 2.54
CA PHE A 67 -5.83 5.36 3.24
C PHE A 67 -6.57 5.49 4.58
N PHE A 68 -6.19 6.49 5.39
CA PHE A 68 -6.80 6.69 6.70
C PHE A 68 -8.25 7.14 6.57
N SER A 69 -8.56 8.03 5.62
CA SER A 69 -9.94 8.43 5.32
C SER A 69 -10.80 7.23 4.92
N LEU A 70 -10.31 6.38 4.01
CA LEU A 70 -10.98 5.17 3.57
C LEU A 70 -11.22 4.18 4.72
N ALA A 71 -10.21 3.96 5.57
CA ALA A 71 -10.31 3.09 6.73
C ALA A 71 -11.32 3.60 7.78
N GLN A 72 -11.42 4.92 7.96
CA GLN A 72 -12.44 5.54 8.82
C GLN A 72 -13.85 5.27 8.31
N VAL A 73 -14.09 5.47 7.00
CA VAL A 73 -15.39 5.19 6.37
C VAL A 73 -15.78 3.72 6.55
N CYS A 74 -14.80 2.82 6.48
CA CYS A 74 -15.02 1.39 6.66
C CYS A 74 -15.20 0.98 8.15
N GLY A 75 -15.12 1.91 9.10
CA GLY A 75 -15.28 1.64 10.54
C GLY A 75 -14.06 1.01 11.22
N PHE A 76 -12.92 0.91 10.52
CA PHE A 76 -11.73 0.20 11.01
C PHE A 76 -10.86 1.00 12.00
N ILE A 77 -11.19 2.28 12.25
CA ILE A 77 -10.41 3.17 13.15
C ILE A 77 -11.09 3.40 14.52
N GLU A 78 -12.36 3.02 14.72
CA GLU A 78 -13.12 3.39 15.94
C GLU A 78 -13.16 2.36 17.07
N THR A 79 -12.51 1.20 16.96
CA THR A 79 -12.43 0.25 18.08
C THR A 79 -11.04 0.30 18.71
N GLU A 80 -10.89 1.12 19.76
CA GLU A 80 -9.70 1.22 20.64
C GLU A 80 -9.23 -0.16 21.19
N ASP A 81 -10.08 -1.19 21.13
CA ASP A 81 -9.80 -2.55 21.62
C ASP A 81 -9.52 -3.59 20.51
N GLU A 82 -9.88 -3.34 19.26
CA GLU A 82 -9.49 -4.23 18.14
C GLU A 82 -8.15 -3.79 17.61
N LYS A 83 -7.12 -4.06 18.41
CA LYS A 83 -5.76 -4.16 17.91
C LYS A 83 -5.80 -5.05 16.68
N TRP A 84 -5.49 -4.45 15.54
CA TRP A 84 -4.97 -5.10 14.34
C TRP A 84 -4.01 -6.22 14.77
N SER A 85 -4.54 -7.44 14.97
CA SER A 85 -3.74 -8.62 15.35
C SER A 85 -3.18 -9.22 14.08
N PHE A 86 -2.45 -8.40 13.33
CA PHE A 86 -1.74 -8.84 12.16
C PHE A 86 -0.45 -9.50 12.59
N ASP A 87 -0.16 -10.60 11.93
CA ASP A 87 0.96 -11.46 12.28
C ASP A 87 2.27 -10.66 12.19
N GLN A 88 2.91 -10.44 13.34
CA GLN A 88 4.19 -9.73 13.42
C GLN A 88 5.25 -10.40 12.54
N HIS A 89 5.07 -11.67 12.15
CA HIS A 89 5.96 -12.39 11.25
C HIS A 89 5.92 -11.92 9.78
N LEU A 90 4.83 -11.31 9.31
CA LEU A 90 4.77 -10.69 7.97
C LEU A 90 5.76 -9.53 7.83
N SER A 91 6.09 -8.86 8.94
CA SER A 91 7.00 -7.71 8.93
C SER A 91 8.46 -8.06 8.61
N TRP A 92 8.86 -9.34 8.67
CA TRP A 92 10.29 -9.71 8.63
C TRP A 92 10.76 -10.31 7.31
N ASN A 93 9.87 -10.91 6.50
CA ASN A 93 10.24 -11.55 5.23
C ASN A 93 9.65 -10.84 4.00
N TYR A 94 10.51 -10.25 3.17
CA TYR A 94 10.09 -9.57 1.94
C TYR A 94 9.43 -10.53 0.92
N GLY A 95 9.92 -11.78 0.82
CA GLY A 95 9.31 -12.78 -0.05
C GLY A 95 7.90 -13.16 0.40
N ALA A 96 7.66 -13.25 1.72
CA ALA A 96 6.33 -13.50 2.26
C ALA A 96 5.38 -12.33 1.99
N LEU A 97 5.82 -11.09 2.23
CA LEU A 97 5.07 -9.89 1.90
C LEU A 97 4.70 -9.85 0.42
N ARG A 98 5.68 -10.12 -0.46
CA ARG A 98 5.47 -10.15 -1.91
C ARG A 98 4.40 -11.17 -2.30
N LEU A 99 4.51 -12.40 -1.83
CA LEU A 99 3.56 -13.47 -2.16
C LEU A 99 2.15 -13.12 -1.68
N GLU A 100 2.02 -12.67 -0.44
CA GLU A 100 0.73 -12.28 0.14
C GLU A 100 0.10 -11.11 -0.62
N PHE A 101 0.91 -10.11 -1.00
CA PHE A 101 0.41 -8.96 -1.74
C PHE A 101 -0.11 -9.37 -3.12
N LEU A 102 0.67 -10.15 -3.88
CA LEU A 102 0.29 -10.58 -5.23
C LEU A 102 -0.99 -11.43 -5.21
N ASP A 103 -1.08 -12.41 -4.30
CA ASP A 103 -2.28 -13.26 -4.15
C ASP A 103 -3.50 -12.44 -3.70
N THR A 104 -3.33 -11.50 -2.76
CA THR A 104 -4.43 -10.63 -2.32
C THR A 104 -4.89 -9.69 -3.44
N PHE A 105 -3.97 -9.15 -4.24
CA PHE A 105 -4.27 -8.27 -5.36
C PHE A 105 -5.00 -9.04 -6.48
N GLU A 106 -4.56 -10.25 -6.80
CA GLU A 106 -5.25 -11.16 -7.73
C GLU A 106 -6.68 -11.45 -7.26
N ARG A 107 -6.88 -11.75 -5.97
CA ARG A 107 -8.23 -11.97 -5.40
C ARG A 107 -9.11 -10.73 -5.53
N LEU A 108 -8.57 -9.55 -5.22
CA LEU A 108 -9.29 -8.28 -5.32
C LEU A 108 -9.80 -8.02 -6.75
N HIS A 109 -8.95 -8.32 -7.73
CA HIS A 109 -9.22 -8.13 -9.16
C HIS A 109 -10.15 -9.20 -9.75
N GLU A 110 -9.87 -10.49 -9.52
CA GLU A 110 -10.46 -11.58 -10.31
C GLU A 110 -11.75 -12.16 -9.72
N SER A 111 -11.99 -11.97 -8.41
CA SER A 111 -13.16 -12.56 -7.76
C SER A 111 -14.42 -11.80 -8.17
N LEU A 112 -15.29 -12.36 -9.01
CA LEU A 112 -16.53 -11.69 -9.44
C LEU A 112 -17.68 -11.79 -8.42
N ASP A 113 -17.72 -12.87 -7.62
CA ASP A 113 -18.86 -13.21 -6.75
C ASP A 113 -18.69 -12.80 -5.27
N VAL A 114 -17.68 -12.00 -4.94
CA VAL A 114 -17.47 -11.51 -3.57
C VAL A 114 -18.19 -10.20 -3.28
N ASN A 115 -18.71 -10.10 -2.06
CA ASN A 115 -19.41 -8.91 -1.58
C ASN A 115 -18.43 -7.72 -1.39
N VAL A 116 -19.00 -6.52 -1.29
CA VAL A 116 -18.23 -5.28 -1.14
C VAL A 116 -17.35 -5.25 0.10
N VAL A 117 -17.82 -5.81 1.22
CA VAL A 117 -17.09 -5.82 2.49
C VAL A 117 -15.79 -6.60 2.33
N GLN A 118 -15.85 -7.78 1.70
CA GLN A 118 -14.68 -8.60 1.45
C GLN A 118 -13.67 -7.91 0.53
N ARG A 119 -14.13 -7.19 -0.49
CA ARG A 119 -13.24 -6.40 -1.37
C ARG A 119 -12.55 -5.27 -0.61
N LEU A 120 -13.29 -4.55 0.23
CA LEU A 120 -12.74 -3.50 1.08
C LEU A 120 -11.74 -4.08 2.08
N THR A 121 -12.02 -5.26 2.65
CA THR A 121 -11.05 -5.97 3.49
C THR A 121 -9.76 -6.29 2.75
N TRP A 122 -9.83 -6.79 1.51
CA TRP A 122 -8.63 -7.05 0.72
C TRP A 122 -7.88 -5.78 0.36
N LEU A 123 -8.58 -4.71 -0.03
CA LEU A 123 -7.95 -3.41 -0.30
C LEU A 123 -7.20 -2.87 0.94
N LEU A 124 -7.84 -2.91 2.12
CA LEU A 124 -7.21 -2.50 3.37
C LEU A 124 -6.04 -3.42 3.77
N THR A 125 -6.11 -4.70 3.44
CA THR A 125 -5.00 -5.65 3.63
C THR A 125 -3.80 -5.27 2.76
N LEU A 126 -4.02 -4.93 1.49
CA LEU A 126 -2.96 -4.46 0.59
C LEU A 126 -2.31 -3.18 1.11
N THR A 127 -3.12 -2.19 1.49
CA THR A 127 -2.64 -0.94 2.11
C THR A 127 -1.78 -1.21 3.34
N HIS A 128 -2.16 -2.18 4.17
CA HIS A 128 -1.34 -2.54 5.32
C HIS A 128 0.03 -3.09 4.92
N LEU A 129 0.07 -4.00 3.95
CA LEU A 129 1.32 -4.57 3.45
C LEU A 129 2.24 -3.48 2.86
N GLU A 130 1.67 -2.47 2.19
CA GLU A 130 2.40 -1.28 1.72
C GLU A 130 2.99 -0.48 2.89
N LEU A 131 2.22 -0.27 3.96
CA LEU A 131 2.68 0.43 5.16
C LEU A 131 3.77 -0.36 5.90
N VAL A 132 3.68 -1.70 5.94
CA VAL A 132 4.73 -2.57 6.49
C VAL A 132 6.01 -2.46 5.65
N PHE A 133 5.88 -2.48 4.32
CA PHE A 133 7.01 -2.25 3.42
C PHE A 133 7.63 -0.87 3.67
N LEU A 134 6.82 0.18 3.71
CA LEU A 134 7.27 1.55 3.98
C LEU A 134 8.03 1.61 5.32
N ALA A 135 7.46 1.08 6.40
CA ALA A 135 8.07 1.10 7.74
C ALA A 135 9.44 0.39 7.77
N LYS A 136 9.62 -0.70 7.01
CA LYS A 136 10.90 -1.42 6.90
C LYS A 136 11.97 -0.62 6.15
N HIS A 137 11.55 0.21 5.20
CA HIS A 137 12.43 0.96 4.32
C HIS A 137 12.61 2.45 4.74
N PHE A 138 11.95 2.87 5.84
CA PHE A 138 12.05 4.22 6.41
C PHE A 138 12.88 4.25 7.72
N PRO A 139 13.94 5.10 7.88
CA PRO A 139 14.63 5.94 6.91
C PRO A 139 16.07 5.45 6.65
N SER A 140 16.24 4.21 6.16
CA SER A 140 17.52 3.79 5.55
C SER A 140 17.76 4.49 4.20
N ALA A 141 16.68 4.92 3.52
CA ALA A 141 16.73 5.75 2.32
C ALA A 141 17.21 7.21 2.56
N MET A 142 16.90 7.81 3.73
CA MET A 142 17.33 9.19 4.02
C MET A 142 18.77 9.28 4.55
N LEU A 143 19.29 8.23 5.20
CA LEU A 143 20.64 8.25 5.76
C LEU A 143 21.74 8.07 4.69
N SER A 144 21.46 7.37 3.60
CA SER A 144 22.41 7.22 2.50
C SER A 144 22.68 8.52 1.75
N GLY A 145 21.68 9.41 1.62
CA GLY A 145 21.85 10.73 1.01
C GLY A 145 22.58 11.76 1.88
N ILE A 146 22.62 11.55 3.21
CA ILE A 146 23.32 12.44 4.15
C ILE A 146 24.82 12.07 4.27
N SER A 147 25.17 10.80 4.06
CA SER A 147 26.57 10.35 4.15
C SER A 147 27.48 10.80 3.00
N GLU A 148 26.92 11.12 1.83
CA GLU A 148 27.71 11.59 0.67
C GLU A 148 27.97 13.11 0.68
N GLY A 149 27.30 13.86 1.55
CA GLY A 149 27.46 15.32 1.69
C GLY A 149 28.61 15.78 2.60
N SER A 150 29.39 14.89 3.22
CA SER A 150 30.41 15.25 4.22
C SER A 150 31.85 14.83 3.86
N ARG A 151 32.23 14.89 2.59
CA ARG A 151 33.65 15.03 2.22
C ARG A 151 33.91 16.46 1.75
N ARG A 152 34.31 17.33 2.67
CA ARG A 152 34.95 18.60 2.31
C ARG A 152 36.20 18.28 1.48
N PRO A 153 36.44 18.95 0.34
CA PRO A 153 37.74 18.92 -0.30
C PRO A 153 38.75 19.63 0.62
N SER A 154 39.84 18.94 0.96
CA SER A 154 41.04 19.57 1.50
C SER A 154 41.64 20.44 0.39
N GLU A 155 41.53 21.76 0.52
CA GLU A 155 42.29 22.69 -0.31
C GLU A 155 43.76 22.70 0.14
N PRO A 156 44.72 22.65 -0.80
CA PRO A 156 46.14 22.72 -0.51
C PRO A 156 46.66 24.17 -0.61
N ALA A 157 47.39 24.60 0.42
CA ALA A 157 48.67 25.35 0.38
C ALA A 157 48.99 25.90 1.76
#